data_AF-A0A7V0SSQ8-F1
#
_entry.id   AF-A0A7V0SSQ8-F1
#
_cell.length_a   1.000
_cell.length_b   1.000
_cell.length_c   1.000
_cell.angle_alpha   90.00
_cell.angle_beta   90.00
_cell.angle_gamma   90.00
#
_symmetry.space_group_name_H-M   'P 1'
#
loop_
_entity.id
_entity.type
_entity.pdbx_description
1 polymer ?
#
loop_
_entity_poly.entity_id
_entity_poly.type
_entity_poly.pdbx_seq_one_letter_code
_entity_poly.pdbx_strand_id
1 'polypeptide(L)'
;MFSETFLNDKQLKKLDKKLENVIGRIGLDRKTEAEVFDKSTLFTLEKLISDHVIDIIDFPISTGKEGNVFRAVTPKKKLVAVKIFRTSTSTFKHITEYIFGDPRFKSFHKTRRDIVYVWTKKEFRNLELLEKIGVRAPKPITFTNNVLLMTYIGEKRKPAPMLKDVI
;
A
#
# COMPACT_ATOMS: atom_id res chain seq x y z
N MET A 1 -13.36 -5.74 32.79
CA MET A 1 -13.54 -4.31 32.43
C MET A 1 -12.41 -3.92 31.49
N PHE A 2 -12.68 -3.82 30.19
CA PHE A 2 -11.71 -3.26 29.25
C PHE A 2 -11.67 -1.75 29.49
N SER A 3 -10.54 -1.22 29.95
CA SER A 3 -10.39 0.23 30.03
C SER A 3 -10.25 0.78 28.60
N GLU A 4 -11.30 1.40 28.09
CA GLU A 4 -11.17 2.32 26.96
C GLU A 4 -10.40 3.54 27.45
N THR A 5 -9.08 3.49 27.35
CA THR A 5 -8.24 4.66 27.60
C THR A 5 -8.42 5.60 26.41
N PHE A 6 -9.39 6.52 26.52
CA PHE A 6 -9.56 7.59 25.54
C PHE A 6 -8.25 8.39 25.44
N LEU A 7 -7.80 8.66 24.21
CA LEU A 7 -6.64 9.51 23.95
C LEU A 7 -6.90 10.89 24.55
N ASN A 8 -5.95 11.43 25.30
CA ASN A 8 -6.05 12.79 25.80
C ASN A 8 -5.82 13.82 24.67
N ASP A 9 -6.23 15.07 24.88
CA ASP A 9 -6.13 16.15 23.88
C ASP A 9 -4.70 16.36 23.34
N LYS A 10 -3.70 16.14 24.19
CA LYS A 10 -2.29 16.25 23.80
C LYS A 10 -1.89 15.13 22.85
N GLN A 11 -2.37 13.91 23.08
CA GLN A 11 -2.14 12.76 22.22
C GLN A 11 -2.88 12.90 20.88
N LEU A 12 -4.13 13.41 20.89
CA LEU A 12 -4.89 13.69 19.68
C LEU A 12 -4.20 14.74 18.80
N LYS A 13 -3.80 15.89 19.37
CA LYS A 13 -3.05 16.92 18.62
C LYS A 13 -1.76 16.38 18.01
N LYS A 14 -1.04 15.50 18.73
CA LYS A 14 0.17 14.86 18.20
C LYS A 14 -0.14 13.92 17.04
N LEU A 15 -1.27 13.21 17.11
CA LEU A 15 -1.75 12.31 16.06
C LEU A 15 -2.14 13.07 14.80
N ASP A 16 -2.88 14.16 14.95
CA ASP A 16 -3.31 14.99 13.82
C ASP A 16 -2.10 15.62 13.14
N LYS A 17 -1.14 16.15 13.90
CA LYS A 17 0.12 16.67 13.35
C LYS A 17 0.92 15.61 12.58
N LYS A 18 0.92 14.36 13.05
CA LYS A 18 1.56 13.25 12.32
C LYS A 18 0.86 12.98 11.00
N LEU A 19 -0.47 12.94 11.00
CA LEU A 19 -1.27 12.74 9.78
C LEU A 19 -1.09 13.88 8.78
N GLU A 20 -1.09 15.13 9.24
CA GLU A 20 -0.81 16.31 8.41
C GLU A 20 0.57 16.24 7.76
N ASN A 21 1.59 15.81 8.51
CA ASN A 21 2.94 15.62 7.96
C ASN A 21 2.99 14.56 6.86
N VAL A 22 2.22 13.47 7.02
CA VAL A 22 2.12 12.43 5.98
C VAL A 22 1.40 12.97 4.76
N ILE A 23 0.29 13.69 4.95
CA ILE A 23 -0.45 14.33 3.85
C ILE A 23 0.45 15.31 3.09
N GLY A 24 1.26 16.11 3.78
CA GLY A 24 2.23 17.02 3.15
C GLY A 24 3.34 16.31 2.36
N ARG A 25 3.57 15.01 2.61
CA ARG A 25 4.51 14.16 1.85
C ARG A 25 3.84 13.37 0.73
N ILE A 26 2.53 13.52 0.58
CA ILE A 26 1.76 12.97 -0.54
C ILE A 26 1.61 14.12 -1.55
N GLY A 27 2.44 14.13 -2.60
CA GLY A 27 2.47 15.16 -3.64
C GLY A 27 1.31 15.06 -4.66
N LEU A 28 0.13 14.62 -4.22
CA LEU A 28 -1.02 14.29 -5.06
C LEU A 28 -2.08 15.39 -5.06
N ASP A 29 -2.80 15.53 -6.18
CA ASP A 29 -3.98 16.39 -6.26
C ASP A 29 -5.15 15.80 -5.45
N ARG A 30 -5.86 16.67 -4.70
CA ARG A 30 -6.86 16.28 -3.69
C ARG A 30 -8.00 15.39 -4.18
N LYS A 31 -8.26 15.36 -5.49
CA LYS A 31 -9.34 14.55 -6.08
C LYS A 31 -9.02 13.05 -6.16
N THR A 32 -7.75 12.65 -6.10
CA THR A 32 -7.36 11.22 -6.08
C THR A 32 -7.25 10.65 -4.65
N GLU A 33 -7.54 11.47 -3.62
CA GLU A 33 -7.29 11.18 -2.21
C GLU A 33 -8.29 10.21 -1.55
N ALA A 34 -9.55 10.18 -1.97
CA ALA A 34 -10.60 9.60 -1.13
C ALA A 34 -10.68 8.06 -1.12
N GLU A 35 -10.23 7.38 -2.17
CA GLU A 35 -10.56 5.95 -2.31
C GLU A 35 -9.63 5.00 -1.54
N VAL A 36 -8.36 5.37 -1.32
CA VAL A 36 -7.35 4.49 -0.72
C VAL A 36 -6.68 5.05 0.53
N PHE A 37 -6.72 6.36 0.77
CA PHE A 37 -6.06 6.99 1.92
C PHE A 37 -7.00 7.13 3.12
N ASP A 38 -7.60 6.02 3.56
CA ASP A 38 -8.34 5.98 4.82
C ASP A 38 -7.39 6.22 6.02
N LYS A 39 -7.94 6.58 7.19
CA LYS A 39 -7.15 6.88 8.39
C LYS A 39 -6.18 5.74 8.76
N SER A 40 -6.61 4.48 8.59
CA SER A 40 -5.77 3.29 8.85
C SER A 40 -4.58 3.20 7.90
N THR A 41 -4.80 3.52 6.62
CA THR A 41 -3.76 3.57 5.59
C THR A 41 -2.81 4.72 5.87
N LEU A 42 -3.31 5.90 6.25
CA LEU A 42 -2.46 7.03 6.61
C LEU A 42 -1.53 6.70 7.79
N PHE A 43 -2.00 5.98 8.82
CA PHE A 43 -1.11 5.49 9.88
C PHE A 43 -0.10 4.46 9.39
N THR A 44 -0.49 3.61 8.44
CA THR A 44 0.44 2.65 7.83
C THR A 44 1.55 3.37 7.09
N LEU A 45 1.20 4.41 6.33
CA LEU A 45 2.16 5.26 5.61
C LEU A 45 3.02 6.08 6.57
N GLU A 46 2.45 6.61 7.65
CA GLU A 46 3.16 7.32 8.71
C GLU A 46 4.27 6.46 9.32
N LYS A 47 3.94 5.19 9.60
CA LYS A 47 4.89 4.22 10.10
C LYS A 47 6.01 3.98 9.09
N LEU A 48 5.69 3.73 7.81
CA LEU A 48 6.69 3.50 6.77
C LEU A 48 7.62 4.72 6.55
N ILE A 49 7.09 5.94 6.72
CA ILE A 49 7.88 7.18 6.67
C ILE A 49 8.78 7.31 7.90
N SER A 50 8.23 7.06 9.09
CA SER A 50 8.96 7.13 10.36
C SER A 50 10.07 6.09 10.45
N ASP A 51 9.84 4.89 9.89
CA ASP A 51 10.82 3.81 9.80
C ASP A 51 11.83 4.02 8.65
N HIS A 52 11.82 5.19 7.99
CA HIS A 52 12.71 5.56 6.89
C HIS A 52 12.66 4.60 5.68
N VAL A 53 11.52 3.94 5.46
CA VAL A 53 11.31 3.06 4.31
C VAL A 53 10.98 3.88 3.05
N ILE A 54 10.11 4.89 3.19
CA ILE A 54 9.77 5.86 2.14
C ILE A 54 9.88 7.28 2.68
N ASP A 55 10.10 8.25 1.79
CA ASP A 55 10.22 9.67 2.11
C ASP A 55 8.99 10.43 1.60
N ILE A 56 8.67 10.27 0.31
CA ILE A 56 7.62 11.00 -0.41
C ILE A 56 6.83 10.02 -1.27
N ILE A 57 5.51 10.22 -1.36
CA ILE A 57 4.64 9.59 -2.35
C ILE A 57 4.33 10.65 -3.41
N ASP A 58 4.73 10.38 -4.66
CA ASP A 58 4.73 11.39 -5.71
C ASP A 58 3.39 11.47 -6.43
N PHE A 59 3.14 10.55 -7.38
CA PHE A 59 2.00 10.60 -8.30
C PHE A 59 1.41 9.20 -8.54
N PRO A 60 0.12 9.08 -8.92
CA PRO A 60 -0.49 7.80 -9.20
C PRO A 60 0.10 7.23 -10.50
N ILE A 61 0.44 5.95 -10.46
CA ILE A 61 0.85 5.17 -11.63
C ILE A 61 -0.36 4.48 -12.25
N SER A 62 -1.22 3.91 -11.41
CA SER A 62 -2.39 3.14 -11.85
C SER A 62 -3.46 3.17 -10.78
N THR A 63 -4.72 3.24 -11.21
CA THR A 63 -5.91 3.10 -10.37
C THR A 63 -6.69 1.89 -10.84
N GLY A 64 -7.08 1.03 -9.90
CA GLY A 64 -7.77 -0.21 -10.21
C GLY A 64 -8.79 -0.60 -9.15
N LYS A 65 -9.57 -1.65 -9.45
CA LYS A 65 -10.65 -2.15 -8.58
C LYS A 65 -10.15 -2.61 -7.21
N GLU A 66 -8.93 -3.16 -7.16
CA GLU A 66 -8.33 -3.75 -5.96
C GLU A 66 -7.54 -2.73 -5.13
N GLY A 67 -7.06 -1.66 -5.75
CA GLY A 67 -6.09 -0.76 -5.16
C GLY A 67 -5.49 0.19 -6.17
N ASN A 68 -4.70 1.13 -5.65
CA ASN A 68 -3.99 2.11 -6.45
C ASN A 68 -2.49 1.90 -6.29
N VAL A 69 -1.73 2.16 -7.35
CA VAL A 69 -0.27 2.10 -7.35
C VAL A 69 0.25 3.51 -7.51
N PHE A 70 1.21 3.90 -6.68
CA PHE A 70 1.84 5.20 -6.67
C PHE A 70 3.34 5.05 -6.87
N ARG A 71 3.95 6.05 -7.49
CA ARG A 71 5.40 6.21 -7.40
C ARG A 71 5.72 6.83 -6.06
N ALA A 72 6.79 6.36 -5.43
CA ALA A 72 7.33 6.95 -4.22
C ALA A 72 8.87 7.03 -4.29
N VAL A 73 9.43 7.82 -3.40
CA VAL A 73 10.86 8.05 -3.27
C VAL A 73 11.30 7.62 -1.88
N THR A 74 12.37 6.86 -1.79
CA THR A 74 13.01 6.49 -0.51
C THR A 74 13.90 7.63 0.01
N PRO A 75 14.31 7.63 1.30
CA PRO A 75 15.23 8.64 1.82
C PRO A 75 16.57 8.73 1.05
N LYS A 76 17.01 7.61 0.46
CA LYS A 76 18.19 7.52 -0.42
C LYS A 76 17.93 7.96 -1.87
N LYS A 77 16.81 8.64 -2.14
CA LYS A 77 16.39 9.13 -3.46
C LYS A 77 16.24 8.05 -4.54
N LYS A 78 16.00 6.79 -4.13
CA LYS A 78 15.62 5.70 -5.04
C LYS A 78 14.12 5.69 -5.29
N LEU A 79 13.72 5.46 -6.54
CA LEU A 79 12.32 5.31 -6.94
C LEU A 79 11.81 3.92 -6.58
N VAL A 80 10.61 3.87 -5.99
CA VAL A 80 9.89 2.64 -5.65
C VAL A 80 8.42 2.77 -6.04
N ALA A 81 7.72 1.65 -6.15
CA ALA A 81 6.28 1.62 -6.34
C ALA A 81 5.61 1.22 -5.02
N VAL A 82 4.55 1.94 -4.66
CA VAL A 82 3.72 1.70 -3.48
C VAL A 82 2.33 1.31 -3.96
N LYS A 83 1.95 0.05 -3.78
CA LYS A 83 0.59 -0.44 -4.06
C LYS A 83 -0.21 -0.40 -2.77
N ILE A 84 -1.32 0.33 -2.78
CA ILE A 84 -2.24 0.48 -1.66
C ILE A 84 -3.55 -0.22 -2.02
N PHE A 85 -3.85 -1.30 -1.29
CA PHE A 85 -5.09 -2.06 -1.49
C PHE A 85 -6.26 -1.36 -0.79
N ARG A 86 -7.41 -1.32 -1.48
CA ARG A 86 -8.65 -0.75 -0.96
C ARG A 86 -9.23 -1.66 0.12
N THR A 87 -9.36 -1.15 1.34
CA THR A 87 -9.90 -1.86 2.51
C THR A 87 -11.44 -1.81 2.56
N SER A 88 -12.02 -0.62 2.47
CA SER A 88 -13.46 -0.35 2.61
C SER A 88 -14.16 -0.15 1.27
N THR A 89 -13.48 0.42 0.27
CA THR A 89 -14.06 0.89 -1.01
C THR A 89 -13.86 -0.06 -2.19
N SER A 90 -13.22 -1.21 -2.00
CA SER A 90 -12.97 -2.15 -3.10
C SER A 90 -14.30 -2.63 -3.72
N THR A 91 -14.36 -2.77 -5.03
CA THR A 91 -15.50 -3.40 -5.74
C THR A 91 -15.22 -4.87 -6.07
N PHE A 92 -14.06 -5.39 -5.65
CA PHE A 92 -13.62 -6.75 -5.90
C PHE A 92 -14.26 -7.70 -4.87
N LYS A 93 -15.32 -8.40 -5.29
CA LYS A 93 -16.14 -9.26 -4.43
C LYS A 93 -15.55 -10.66 -4.19
N HIS A 94 -14.69 -11.14 -5.10
CA HIS A 94 -14.23 -12.53 -5.14
C HIS A 94 -12.81 -12.73 -4.60
N ILE A 95 -12.26 -11.76 -3.86
CA ILE A 95 -10.89 -11.83 -3.33
C ILE A 95 -10.65 -13.07 -2.46
N THR A 96 -11.69 -13.53 -1.77
CA THR A 96 -11.69 -14.70 -0.92
C THR A 96 -11.41 -15.97 -1.70
N GLU A 97 -11.98 -16.14 -2.90
CA GLU A 97 -11.82 -17.33 -3.73
C GLU A 97 -10.35 -17.56 -4.14
N TYR A 98 -9.59 -16.48 -4.30
CA TYR A 98 -8.17 -16.58 -4.62
C TYR A 98 -7.30 -16.83 -3.38
N ILE A 99 -7.80 -16.66 -2.17
CA ILE A 99 -7.07 -16.95 -0.91
C ILE A 99 -7.41 -18.36 -0.43
N PHE A 100 -8.69 -18.73 -0.52
CA PHE A 100 -9.18 -20.06 -0.17
C PHE A 100 -8.54 -21.10 -1.09
N GLY A 101 -7.84 -22.08 -0.49
CA GLY A 101 -7.12 -23.14 -1.20
C GLY A 101 -5.59 -22.99 -1.15
N ASP A 102 -5.06 -21.80 -0.86
CA ASP A 102 -3.61 -21.63 -0.66
C ASP A 102 -3.23 -22.02 0.79
N PRO A 103 -2.45 -23.10 1.00
CA PRO A 103 -2.13 -23.59 2.33
C PRO A 103 -1.30 -22.58 3.16
N ARG A 104 -0.64 -21.61 2.51
CA ARG A 104 0.16 -20.57 3.18
C ARG A 104 -0.70 -19.54 3.94
N PHE A 105 -2.01 -19.49 3.65
CA PHE A 105 -2.92 -18.45 4.14
C PHE A 105 -4.16 -19.03 4.85
N LYS A 106 -4.05 -20.24 5.41
CA LYS A 106 -5.11 -20.90 6.20
C LYS A 106 -5.37 -20.17 7.52
N SER A 107 -6.17 -19.09 7.51
CA SER A 107 -6.73 -18.52 8.74
C SER A 107 -8.16 -18.07 8.55
N PHE A 108 -8.92 -18.11 9.65
CA PHE A 108 -10.23 -17.48 9.75
C PHE A 108 -10.05 -15.97 9.69
N HIS A 109 -10.48 -15.36 8.59
CA HIS A 109 -10.48 -13.91 8.43
C HIS A 109 -11.84 -13.37 8.88
N LYS A 110 -11.86 -12.67 10.01
CA LYS A 110 -13.11 -12.17 10.61
C LYS A 110 -13.66 -10.95 9.88
N THR A 111 -12.78 -10.12 9.32
CA THR A 111 -13.17 -8.88 8.66
C THR A 111 -12.59 -8.77 7.27
N ARG A 112 -13.25 -7.98 6.42
CA ARG A 112 -12.73 -7.65 5.08
C ARG A 112 -11.33 -7.04 5.10
N ARG A 113 -11.02 -6.25 6.13
CA ARG A 113 -9.69 -5.66 6.31
C ARG A 113 -8.63 -6.75 6.51
N ASP A 114 -8.93 -7.76 7.31
CA ASP A 114 -8.02 -8.90 7.52
C ASP A 114 -7.76 -9.65 6.22
N ILE A 115 -8.82 -9.84 5.41
CA ILE A 115 -8.72 -10.45 4.09
C ILE A 115 -7.80 -9.64 3.17
N VAL A 116 -7.92 -8.31 3.17
CA VAL A 116 -7.06 -7.42 2.37
C VAL A 116 -5.60 -7.47 2.84
N TYR A 117 -5.35 -7.57 4.15
CA TYR A 117 -3.98 -7.70 4.67
C TYR A 117 -3.35 -9.04 4.26
N VAL A 118 -4.13 -10.11 4.29
CA VAL A 118 -3.70 -11.42 3.80
C VAL A 118 -3.45 -11.39 2.30
N TRP A 119 -4.30 -10.71 1.54
CA TRP A 119 -4.09 -10.50 0.11
C TRP A 119 -2.80 -9.75 -0.18
N THR A 120 -2.53 -8.68 0.58
CA THR A 120 -1.29 -7.90 0.47
C THR A 120 -0.06 -8.78 0.76
N LYS A 121 -0.13 -9.60 1.82
CA LYS A 121 0.90 -10.58 2.15
C LYS A 121 1.07 -11.63 1.04
N LYS A 122 -0.03 -12.11 0.45
CA LYS A 122 -0.01 -13.07 -0.66
C LYS A 122 0.68 -12.47 -1.89
N GLU A 123 0.33 -11.26 -2.27
CA GLU A 123 0.98 -10.54 -3.38
C GLU A 123 2.49 -10.43 -3.14
N PHE A 124 2.90 -10.02 -1.94
CA PHE A 124 4.31 -9.96 -1.56
C PHE A 124 5.02 -11.32 -1.71
N ARG A 125 4.43 -12.40 -1.15
CA ARG A 125 5.00 -13.76 -1.25
C ARG A 125 5.04 -14.30 -2.68
N ASN A 126 4.09 -13.90 -3.51
CA ASN A 126 4.10 -14.26 -4.92
C ASN A 126 5.23 -13.53 -5.66
N LEU A 127 5.44 -12.24 -5.41
CA LEU A 127 6.58 -11.51 -5.98
C LEU A 127 7.93 -12.09 -5.53
N GLU A 128 8.06 -12.52 -4.27
CA GLU A 128 9.28 -13.20 -3.79
C GLU A 128 9.53 -14.51 -4.55
N LEU A 129 8.47 -15.28 -4.79
CA LEU A 129 8.56 -16.51 -5.58
C LEU A 129 9.00 -16.21 -7.01
N LEU A 130 8.38 -15.21 -7.66
CA LEU A 130 8.71 -14.78 -9.02
C LEU A 130 10.17 -14.33 -9.12
N GLU A 131 10.66 -13.56 -8.14
CA GLU A 131 12.07 -13.17 -8.07
C GLU A 131 12.99 -14.39 -7.94
N LYS A 132 12.66 -15.33 -7.05
CA LYS A 132 13.46 -16.54 -6.80
C LYS A 132 13.61 -17.40 -8.06
N ILE A 133 12.58 -17.48 -8.90
CA ILE A 133 12.60 -18.27 -10.15
C ILE A 133 13.05 -17.46 -11.37
N GLY A 134 13.49 -16.21 -11.19
CA GLY A 134 14.04 -15.38 -12.27
C GLY A 134 13.01 -14.76 -13.22
N VAL A 135 11.73 -14.72 -12.84
CA VAL A 135 10.71 -14.03 -13.64
C VAL A 135 10.92 -12.52 -13.56
N ARG A 136 10.89 -11.86 -14.72
CA ARG A 136 10.99 -10.39 -14.83
C ARG A 136 9.69 -9.72 -14.35
N ALA A 137 9.56 -9.59 -13.04
CA ALA A 137 8.48 -8.89 -12.36
C ALA A 137 9.07 -7.82 -11.40
N PRO A 138 8.26 -6.89 -10.86
CA PRO A 138 8.70 -6.03 -9.77
C PRO A 138 9.23 -6.87 -8.59
N LYS A 139 10.41 -6.54 -8.09
CA LYS A 139 10.96 -7.20 -6.90
C LYS A 139 10.27 -6.64 -5.64
N PRO A 140 9.83 -7.49 -4.72
CA PRO A 140 9.21 -7.04 -3.48
C PRO A 140 10.26 -6.37 -2.57
N ILE A 141 9.86 -5.35 -1.83
CA ILE A 141 10.72 -4.67 -0.85
C ILE A 141 10.22 -4.95 0.56
N THR A 142 8.96 -4.60 0.84
CA THR A 142 8.30 -4.88 2.12
C THR A 142 6.79 -4.74 1.97
N PHE A 143 6.03 -5.16 2.97
CA PHE A 143 4.61 -4.86 3.06
C PHE A 143 4.24 -4.51 4.51
N THR A 144 3.20 -3.72 4.69
CA THR A 144 2.62 -3.42 6.01
C THR A 144 1.13 -3.21 5.81
N ASN A 145 0.30 -3.96 6.54
CA ASN A 145 -1.16 -3.89 6.42
C ASN A 145 -1.63 -4.04 4.96
N ASN A 146 -2.31 -3.02 4.41
CA ASN A 146 -2.80 -2.96 3.03
C ASN A 146 -1.82 -2.28 2.05
N VAL A 147 -0.56 -2.06 2.45
CA VAL A 147 0.44 -1.35 1.64
C VAL A 147 1.58 -2.32 1.29
N LEU A 148 1.89 -2.41 -0.01
CA LEU A 148 2.98 -3.20 -0.58
C LEU A 148 3.97 -2.27 -1.27
N LEU A 149 5.25 -2.42 -0.94
CA LEU A 149 6.36 -1.73 -1.58
C LEU A 149 7.12 -2.70 -2.47
N MET A 150 7.43 -2.26 -3.69
CA MET A 150 8.16 -3.03 -4.69
C MET A 150 9.02 -2.12 -5.56
N THR A 151 9.91 -2.69 -6.37
CA THR A 151 10.72 -1.91 -7.31
C THR A 151 9.84 -1.20 -8.32
N TYR A 152 10.16 0.06 -8.60
CA TYR A 152 9.51 0.83 -9.65
C TYR A 152 10.01 0.38 -11.03
N ILE A 153 9.08 0.22 -11.98
CA ILE A 153 9.38 -0.06 -13.38
C ILE A 153 8.99 1.17 -14.21
N GLY A 154 9.99 1.85 -14.74
CA GLY A 154 9.82 3.08 -15.51
C GLY A 154 11.04 3.98 -15.42
N GLU A 155 10.89 5.18 -15.97
CA GLU A 155 11.90 6.22 -15.97
C GLU A 155 11.61 7.26 -14.87
N LYS A 156 12.57 8.16 -14.64
CA LYS A 156 12.43 9.23 -13.64
C LYS A 156 11.17 10.09 -13.82
N ARG A 157 10.67 10.24 -15.05
CA ARG A 157 9.51 11.10 -15.35
C ARG A 157 8.20 10.34 -15.55
N LYS A 158 8.24 9.05 -15.90
CA LYS A 158 7.04 8.29 -16.31
C LYS A 158 7.16 6.80 -15.98
N PRO A 159 6.06 6.13 -15.59
CA PRO A 159 6.04 4.68 -15.49
C PRO A 159 6.26 4.05 -16.86
N ALA A 160 6.71 2.79 -16.88
CA ALA A 160 6.73 2.04 -18.11
C ALA A 160 5.29 1.93 -18.67
N PRO A 161 5.10 2.09 -20.00
CA PRO A 161 3.78 1.99 -20.61
C PRO A 161 3.24 0.56 -20.50
N MET A 162 1.91 0.40 -20.50
CA MET A 162 1.31 -0.92 -20.63
C MET A 162 1.50 -1.43 -22.05
N LEU A 163 1.59 -2.75 -22.24
CA LEU A 163 1.81 -3.36 -23.55
C LEU A 163 0.80 -2.89 -24.62
N LYS A 164 -0.47 -2.69 -24.24
CA LYS A 164 -1.53 -2.18 -25.13
C LYS A 164 -1.31 -0.74 -25.64
N ASP A 165 -0.47 0.03 -24.95
CA ASP A 165 -0.19 1.43 -25.27
C ASP A 165 1.14 1.58 -26.05
N VAL A 166 1.81 0.46 -26.36
CA VAL A 166 3.05 0.41 -27.14
C VAL A 166 2.73 -0.34 -28.44
N ILE A 167 2.36 0.42 -29.48
CA ILE A 167 2.14 -0.07 -30.84
C ILE A 167 3.38 0.25 -31.67
#